data_AF-A0A078AC61-F1
#
_entry.id   AF-A0A078AC61-F1
#
_cell.length_a   1.000
_cell.length_b   1.000
_cell.length_c   1.000
_cell.angle_alpha   90.00
_cell.angle_beta   90.00
_cell.angle_gamma   90.00
#
_symmetry.space_group_name_H-M   'P 1'
#
loop_
_entity.id
_entity.type
_entity.pdbx_description
1 polymer ?
#
loop_
_entity_poly.entity_id
_entity_poly.type
_entity_poly.pdbx_seq_one_letter_code
_entity_poly.pdbx_strand_id
1 'polypeptide(L)'
;MTCFVIMMFTLIRISLCDTYSNSMADCENLISNFYPTIDSDGFPTDNRDQPYETIRCQINGICPDGVSRLSCTWMRYLELQCQQVNSVTQIVVITNNMPDHCYFNERDQNYPTAAADFARLHKYKFSANFNVHPSDTVVAQGKDDIQFWNMTIINDQSVLDYNLCNYNLFKSSLIDSSISYSESLFTSTYTQPSWELDQINFPSNRLTNSDNIVGVALNGVFLRNGASDLQFDGFFPKLYGTKSLFKYFQTDVCLGTSETYNSYSYHMYSPCMYPSVQIKTIVSSCNNELYPFCKLQPEKHIKTYTPSQVKTMVPIGIARDGRVIYGPFRSDGDLWQPCDVDICNGRYFTGNYYGYVATMFHPYLIGCWGPANAPNLQPSCTSNPRVCLQSSFLEVYPSILMFSSIMLLILSGNSF
;
A
#
# COMPACT_ATOMS: atom_id res chain seq x y z
N MET A 1 -5.63 -62.43 -2.90
CA MET A 1 -4.62 -61.38 -2.70
C MET A 1 -5.06 -60.18 -3.52
N THR A 2 -5.97 -59.39 -2.97
CA THR A 2 -6.67 -58.29 -3.65
C THR A 2 -6.25 -57.01 -2.95
N CYS A 3 -5.46 -56.20 -3.65
CA CYS A 3 -4.95 -54.93 -3.17
C CYS A 3 -6.05 -53.88 -3.39
N PHE A 4 -6.67 -53.42 -2.30
CA PHE A 4 -7.58 -52.28 -2.30
C PHE A 4 -6.75 -51.00 -2.25
N VAL A 5 -6.70 -50.27 -3.37
CA VAL A 5 -6.19 -48.90 -3.42
C VAL A 5 -7.29 -47.98 -2.89
N ILE A 6 -7.17 -47.53 -1.64
CA ILE A 6 -8.01 -46.48 -1.07
C ILE A 6 -7.52 -45.15 -1.64
N MET A 7 -8.24 -44.65 -2.64
CA MET A 7 -8.07 -43.32 -3.20
C MET A 7 -8.63 -42.32 -2.17
N MET A 8 -7.76 -41.82 -1.30
CA MET A 8 -8.10 -40.78 -0.33
C MET A 8 -8.33 -39.48 -1.13
N PHE A 9 -9.59 -39.14 -1.38
CA PHE A 9 -9.97 -37.82 -1.87
C PHE A 9 -9.65 -36.80 -0.77
N THR A 10 -8.44 -36.27 -0.80
CA THR A 10 -8.11 -35.03 -0.09
C THR A 10 -9.03 -33.97 -0.68
N LEU A 11 -10.10 -33.64 0.05
CA LEU A 11 -10.86 -32.42 -0.16
C LEU A 11 -9.85 -31.27 -0.05
N ILE A 12 -9.31 -30.85 -1.19
CA ILE A 12 -8.60 -29.60 -1.32
C ILE A 12 -9.64 -28.57 -0.91
N ARG A 13 -9.56 -28.12 0.35
CA ARG A 13 -10.22 -26.89 0.75
C ARG A 13 -9.61 -25.85 -0.17
N ILE A 14 -10.35 -25.47 -1.20
CA ILE A 14 -10.11 -24.22 -1.90
C ILE A 14 -10.26 -23.20 -0.79
N SER A 15 -9.14 -22.77 -0.23
CA SER A 15 -9.11 -21.66 0.70
C SER A 15 -9.63 -20.49 -0.11
N LEU A 16 -10.92 -20.19 0.04
CA LEU A 16 -11.45 -18.92 -0.38
C LEU A 16 -10.53 -17.91 0.28
N CYS A 17 -9.88 -17.05 -0.51
CA CYS A 17 -9.06 -16.01 0.10
C CYS A 17 -9.99 -15.19 1.00
N ASP A 18 -9.72 -15.22 2.29
CA ASP A 18 -10.53 -14.54 3.28
C ASP A 18 -10.43 -13.04 3.02
N THR A 19 -11.56 -12.43 2.69
CA THR A 19 -11.71 -10.99 2.53
C THR A 19 -12.29 -10.43 3.81
N TYR A 20 -11.84 -9.24 4.20
CA TYR A 20 -12.31 -8.61 5.43
C TYR A 20 -13.71 -7.99 5.23
N SER A 21 -14.61 -8.21 6.18
CA SER A 21 -15.86 -7.43 6.36
C SER A 21 -15.64 -6.27 7.32
N ASN A 22 -16.71 -5.65 7.85
CA ASN A 22 -16.65 -4.64 8.92
C ASN A 22 -16.79 -5.24 10.34
N SER A 23 -16.72 -6.56 10.48
CA SER A 23 -16.88 -7.24 11.77
C SER A 23 -15.67 -7.03 12.70
N MET A 24 -15.89 -7.18 14.01
CA MET A 24 -14.82 -7.13 15.01
C MET A 24 -13.77 -8.23 14.75
N ALA A 25 -14.22 -9.46 14.49
CA ALA A 25 -13.34 -10.60 14.24
C ALA A 25 -12.44 -10.37 13.01
N ASP A 26 -12.96 -9.76 11.95
CA ASP A 26 -12.15 -9.42 10.77
C ASP A 26 -11.17 -8.29 11.06
N CYS A 27 -11.54 -7.31 11.88
CA CYS A 27 -10.61 -6.28 12.34
C CYS A 27 -9.45 -6.91 13.13
N GLU A 28 -9.77 -7.78 14.10
CA GLU A 28 -8.78 -8.51 14.90
C GLU A 28 -7.88 -9.39 14.03
N ASN A 29 -8.46 -10.09 13.06
CA ASN A 29 -7.71 -10.87 12.07
C ASN A 29 -6.77 -9.96 11.26
N LEU A 30 -7.24 -8.80 10.80
CA LEU A 30 -6.39 -7.86 10.06
C LEU A 30 -5.20 -7.40 10.90
N ILE A 31 -5.43 -6.92 12.13
CA ILE A 31 -4.35 -6.41 12.97
C ILE A 31 -3.35 -7.49 13.36
N SER A 32 -3.75 -8.77 13.38
CA SER A 32 -2.83 -9.90 13.60
C SER A 32 -1.76 -10.06 12.50
N ASN A 33 -1.97 -9.46 11.32
CA ASN A 33 -0.99 -9.44 10.23
C ASN A 33 0.07 -8.33 10.39
N PHE A 34 -0.14 -7.37 11.30
CA PHE A 34 0.83 -6.30 11.55
C PHE A 34 1.95 -6.80 12.46
N TYR A 35 3.04 -6.03 12.52
CA TYR A 35 4.17 -6.29 13.41
C TYR A 35 4.25 -5.23 14.52
N PRO A 36 3.23 -5.09 15.39
CA PRO A 36 3.18 -4.00 16.33
C PRO A 36 4.23 -4.16 17.43
N THR A 37 4.63 -3.03 18.03
CA THR A 37 5.50 -3.02 19.22
C THR A 37 4.70 -3.18 20.51
N ILE A 38 3.39 -2.97 20.42
CA ILE A 38 2.41 -3.17 21.50
C ILE A 38 1.29 -4.05 20.95
N ASP A 39 0.92 -5.09 21.68
CA ASP A 39 -0.24 -5.91 21.36
C ASP A 39 -1.57 -5.14 21.53
N SER A 40 -2.67 -5.79 21.16
CA SER A 40 -4.01 -5.21 21.26
C SER A 40 -4.43 -4.89 22.70
N ASP A 41 -3.81 -5.52 23.69
CA ASP A 41 -4.10 -5.36 25.11
C ASP A 41 -3.29 -4.21 25.74
N GLY A 42 -2.42 -3.56 24.96
CA GLY A 42 -1.58 -2.45 25.42
C GLY A 42 -0.25 -2.88 26.03
N PHE A 43 0.14 -4.15 25.90
CA PHE A 43 1.41 -4.68 26.41
C PHE A 43 2.46 -4.85 25.30
N PRO A 44 3.77 -4.73 25.59
CA PRO A 44 4.80 -4.93 24.58
C PRO A 44 4.86 -6.38 24.04
N THR A 45 4.98 -6.53 22.72
CA THR A 45 4.82 -7.83 22.02
C THR A 45 5.90 -8.88 22.28
N ASP A 46 7.02 -8.53 22.90
CA ASP A 46 8.18 -9.41 23.09
C ASP A 46 8.65 -9.49 24.55
N ASN A 47 7.74 -9.36 25.51
CA ASN A 47 8.04 -9.31 26.95
C ASN A 47 9.02 -8.19 27.33
N ARG A 48 9.17 -7.16 26.50
CA ARG A 48 9.89 -5.95 26.87
C ARG A 48 9.07 -5.18 27.92
N ASP A 49 9.74 -4.56 28.88
CA ASP A 49 9.12 -3.56 29.76
C ASP A 49 8.81 -2.24 29.04
N GLN A 50 9.08 -2.17 27.72
CA GLN A 50 9.11 -0.93 26.96
C GLN A 50 8.12 -0.99 25.79
N PRO A 51 7.29 0.05 25.58
CA PRO A 51 6.26 0.11 24.54
C PRO A 51 6.81 0.37 23.13
N TYR A 52 8.09 0.10 22.88
CA TYR A 52 8.79 0.38 21.62
C TYR A 52 9.84 -0.69 21.30
N GLU A 53 10.19 -0.77 20.03
CA GLU A 53 11.27 -1.61 19.53
C GLU A 53 12.53 -0.77 19.25
N THR A 54 13.69 -1.23 19.69
CA THR A 54 14.97 -0.58 19.36
C THR A 54 15.56 -1.20 18.10
N ILE A 55 15.63 -0.43 17.02
CA ILE A 55 16.21 -0.85 15.75
C ILE A 55 17.68 -0.43 15.70
N ARG A 56 18.55 -1.34 15.24
CA ARG A 56 19.99 -1.09 15.12
C ARG A 56 20.47 -1.45 13.71
N CYS A 57 21.16 -0.51 13.08
CA CYS A 57 21.63 -0.66 11.70
C CYS A 57 23.08 -0.21 11.57
N GLN A 58 23.86 -0.95 10.79
CA GLN A 58 25.22 -0.57 10.38
C GLN A 58 25.12 0.36 9.16
N ILE A 59 24.82 1.64 9.41
CA ILE A 59 24.67 2.68 8.39
C ILE A 59 25.96 3.49 8.36
N ASN A 60 26.59 3.66 7.20
CA ASN A 60 27.63 4.69 7.00
C ASN A 60 26.96 5.96 6.47
N GLY A 61 26.27 6.70 7.36
CA GLY A 61 25.37 7.78 6.96
C GLY A 61 24.81 8.56 8.13
N ILE A 62 23.83 9.42 7.85
CA ILE A 62 23.16 10.26 8.85
C ILE A 62 22.03 9.46 9.52
N CYS A 63 22.14 9.29 10.83
CA CYS A 63 21.16 8.62 11.66
C CYS A 63 19.89 9.47 11.86
N PRO A 64 18.81 8.88 12.42
CA PRO A 64 17.56 9.63 12.64
C PRO A 64 17.66 10.81 13.60
N ASP A 65 18.72 10.89 14.40
CA ASP A 65 19.02 12.04 15.25
C ASP A 65 19.84 13.14 14.55
N GLY A 66 20.08 13.00 13.24
CA GLY A 66 20.83 13.94 12.42
C GLY A 66 22.35 13.82 12.55
N VAL A 67 22.86 12.83 13.29
CA VAL A 67 24.30 12.62 13.49
C VAL A 67 24.83 11.57 12.53
N SER A 68 25.93 11.87 11.85
CA SER A 68 26.63 10.90 10.99
C SER A 68 27.39 9.88 11.85
N ARG A 69 27.11 8.58 11.67
CA ARG A 69 27.77 7.48 12.39
C ARG A 69 28.01 6.28 11.46
N LEU A 70 28.70 5.25 11.98
CA LEU A 70 28.83 3.93 11.35
C LEU A 70 27.73 2.96 11.79
N SER A 71 27.04 3.29 12.88
CA SER A 71 25.89 2.55 13.39
C SER A 71 24.84 3.54 13.87
N CYS A 72 23.61 3.32 13.44
CA CYS A 72 22.45 4.09 13.84
C CYS A 72 21.54 3.24 14.74
N THR A 73 20.86 3.91 15.65
CA THR A 73 19.85 3.31 16.52
C THR A 73 18.67 4.26 16.61
N TRP A 74 17.45 3.72 16.58
CA TRP A 74 16.23 4.48 16.80
C TRP A 74 15.16 3.63 17.46
N MET A 75 14.13 4.30 17.97
CA MET A 75 12.96 3.67 18.55
C MET A 75 11.84 3.63 17.52
N ARG A 76 11.26 2.45 17.31
CA ARG A 76 10.06 2.22 16.52
C ARG A 76 8.87 2.03 17.44
N TYR A 77 7.74 2.63 17.08
CA TYR A 77 6.46 2.49 17.78
C TYR A 77 5.36 2.16 16.79
N LEU A 78 4.62 1.09 17.06
CA LEU A 78 3.40 0.75 16.33
C LEU A 78 2.42 0.06 17.29
N GLU A 79 1.19 0.55 17.31
CA GLU A 79 0.09 0.00 18.09
C GLU A 79 -1.16 0.04 17.21
N LEU A 80 -1.92 -1.06 17.24
CA LEU A 80 -3.20 -1.19 16.55
C LEU A 80 -4.21 -1.75 17.53
N GLN A 81 -5.42 -1.19 17.51
CA GLN A 81 -6.53 -1.65 18.33
C GLN A 81 -7.80 -1.73 17.50
N CYS A 82 -8.57 -2.78 17.72
CA CYS A 82 -9.94 -2.90 17.25
C CYS A 82 -10.87 -2.71 18.45
N GLN A 83 -11.85 -1.84 18.33
CA GLN A 83 -12.78 -1.53 19.42
C GLN A 83 -14.20 -1.35 18.89
N GLN A 84 -15.19 -1.72 19.71
CA GLN A 84 -16.59 -1.57 19.33
C GLN A 84 -17.14 -0.27 19.93
N VAL A 85 -17.51 0.68 19.08
CA VAL A 85 -18.09 1.97 19.48
C VAL A 85 -19.50 2.04 18.91
N ASN A 86 -20.52 2.06 19.77
CA ASN A 86 -21.93 2.08 19.36
C ASN A 86 -22.29 0.94 18.37
N SER A 87 -21.80 -0.27 18.63
CA SER A 87 -21.95 -1.46 17.76
C SER A 87 -21.21 -1.41 16.43
N VAL A 88 -20.47 -0.33 16.12
CA VAL A 88 -19.61 -0.22 14.94
C VAL A 88 -18.19 -0.60 15.32
N THR A 89 -17.55 -1.47 14.53
CA THR A 89 -16.14 -1.80 14.67
C THR A 89 -15.31 -0.60 14.22
N GLN A 90 -14.41 -0.12 15.08
CA GLN A 90 -13.47 0.94 14.78
C GLN A 90 -12.05 0.38 14.87
N ILE A 91 -11.20 0.76 13.92
CA ILE A 91 -9.77 0.53 13.98
C ILE A 91 -9.06 1.81 14.43
N VAL A 92 -8.11 1.67 15.36
CA VAL A 92 -7.23 2.72 15.85
C VAL A 92 -5.80 2.34 15.52
N VAL A 93 -5.05 3.25 14.89
CA VAL A 93 -3.66 3.03 14.50
C VAL A 93 -2.82 4.14 15.09
N ILE A 94 -1.74 3.78 15.76
CA ILE A 94 -0.77 4.71 16.35
C ILE A 94 0.63 4.32 15.89
N THR A 95 1.35 5.24 15.26
CA THR A 95 2.71 4.99 14.76
C THR A 95 3.60 6.21 14.91
N ASN A 96 4.91 6.00 15.10
CA ASN A 96 5.91 7.07 14.96
C ASN A 96 6.56 7.10 13.56
N ASN A 97 6.05 6.29 12.62
CA ASN A 97 6.54 6.17 11.25
C ASN A 97 8.01 5.72 11.10
N MET A 98 8.59 5.13 12.15
CA MET A 98 9.97 4.64 12.05
C MET A 98 9.98 3.22 11.47
N PRO A 99 10.84 2.94 10.46
CA PRO A 99 10.96 1.61 9.88
C PRO A 99 11.55 0.61 10.90
N ASP A 100 11.17 -0.66 10.74
CA ASP A 100 11.73 -1.82 11.46
C ASP A 100 13.00 -2.40 10.77
N HIS A 101 13.54 -1.65 9.82
CA HIS A 101 14.60 -2.08 8.91
C HIS A 101 15.53 -0.90 8.60
N CYS A 102 16.70 -1.21 8.06
CA CYS A 102 17.69 -0.20 7.73
C CYS A 102 17.29 0.59 6.49
N TYR A 103 17.45 1.91 6.54
CA TYR A 103 17.19 2.80 5.42
C TYR A 103 18.50 3.33 4.84
N PHE A 104 18.44 3.79 3.59
CA PHE A 104 19.54 4.50 2.95
C PHE A 104 19.21 5.99 2.77
N ASN A 105 20.21 6.84 2.93
CA ASN A 105 20.18 8.27 2.63
C ASN A 105 21.52 8.73 2.05
N GLU A 106 21.50 9.58 1.02
CA GLU A 106 22.72 10.02 0.29
C GLU A 106 23.56 11.07 1.05
N ARG A 107 23.69 10.95 2.39
CA ARG A 107 24.34 11.97 3.26
C ARG A 107 23.77 13.39 3.12
N ASP A 108 22.60 13.52 2.51
CA ASP A 108 21.83 14.75 2.41
C ASP A 108 21.02 15.02 3.70
N GLN A 109 20.42 16.21 3.79
CA GLN A 109 19.53 16.58 4.90
C GLN A 109 18.22 15.78 4.97
N ASN A 110 18.01 14.85 4.03
CA ASN A 110 16.79 14.04 3.91
C ASN A 110 16.99 12.68 4.58
N TYR A 111 16.79 12.65 5.90
CA TYR A 111 16.79 11.43 6.72
C TYR A 111 15.50 11.38 7.54
N PRO A 112 15.01 10.19 7.92
CA PRO A 112 13.86 10.10 8.80
C PRO A 112 14.28 10.63 10.17
N THR A 113 13.64 11.69 10.66
CA THR A 113 14.00 12.20 11.98
C THR A 113 13.25 11.43 13.07
N ALA A 114 13.96 10.99 14.10
CA ALA A 114 13.37 10.38 15.28
C ALA A 114 13.83 11.07 16.55
N ALA A 115 12.99 11.07 17.58
CA ALA A 115 13.44 11.44 18.91
C ALA A 115 14.28 10.30 19.52
N ALA A 116 15.36 10.66 20.20
CA ALA A 116 16.19 9.70 20.94
C ALA A 116 15.54 9.21 22.25
N ASP A 117 14.48 9.91 22.70
CA ASP A 117 13.77 9.66 23.97
C ASP A 117 12.30 9.37 23.68
N PHE A 118 11.79 8.28 24.27
CA PHE A 118 10.39 7.87 24.16
C PHE A 118 9.42 8.97 24.56
N ALA A 119 9.74 9.74 25.62
CA ALA A 119 8.85 10.80 26.10
C ALA A 119 8.62 11.89 25.04
N ARG A 120 9.58 12.04 24.13
CA ARG A 120 9.61 12.99 23.02
C ARG A 120 9.27 12.35 21.68
N LEU A 121 8.93 11.06 21.64
CA LEU A 121 8.48 10.43 20.41
C LEU A 121 7.15 11.03 20.00
N HIS A 122 7.19 11.72 18.86
CA HIS A 122 6.02 12.18 18.16
C HIS A 122 5.33 10.98 17.52
N LYS A 123 4.07 10.77 17.89
CA LYS A 123 3.22 9.70 17.37
C LYS A 123 2.08 10.33 16.58
N TYR A 124 1.78 9.70 15.46
CA TYR A 124 0.58 9.94 14.67
C TYR A 124 -0.45 8.89 15.03
N LYS A 125 -1.67 9.34 15.35
CA LYS A 125 -2.83 8.49 15.58
C LYS A 125 -3.90 8.83 14.57
N PHE A 126 -4.52 7.80 14.00
CA PHE A 126 -5.83 7.94 13.39
C PHE A 126 -6.78 6.84 13.85
N SER A 127 -8.07 7.11 13.73
CA SER A 127 -9.12 6.13 13.94
C SER A 127 -10.20 6.28 12.88
N ALA A 128 -10.77 5.16 12.47
CA ALA A 128 -11.80 5.09 11.44
C ALA A 128 -12.70 3.87 11.70
N ASN A 129 -13.96 3.96 11.32
CA ASN A 129 -14.84 2.80 11.26
C ASN A 129 -14.22 1.79 10.29
N PHE A 130 -14.05 0.57 10.77
CA PHE A 130 -13.31 -0.46 10.06
C PHE A 130 -14.11 -0.93 8.85
N ASN A 131 -13.50 -0.79 7.67
CA ASN A 131 -13.93 -1.37 6.41
C ASN A 131 -15.44 -1.20 6.12
N VAL A 132 -15.94 0.03 6.32
CA VAL A 132 -17.36 0.39 6.09
C VAL A 132 -17.81 -0.10 4.73
N HIS A 133 -18.88 -0.90 4.72
CA HIS A 133 -19.41 -1.46 3.50
C HIS A 133 -19.86 -0.31 2.55
N PRO A 134 -19.51 -0.35 1.26
CA PRO A 134 -19.82 0.75 0.33
C PRO A 134 -21.28 1.21 0.30
N SER A 135 -22.26 0.30 0.50
CA SER A 135 -23.69 0.66 0.59
C SER A 135 -24.04 1.56 1.78
N ASP A 136 -23.22 1.52 2.84
CA ASP A 136 -23.48 2.23 4.10
C ASP A 136 -22.84 3.63 4.09
N THR A 137 -22.18 3.98 2.99
CA THR A 137 -21.54 5.29 2.78
C THR A 137 -22.57 6.34 2.39
N VAL A 138 -22.29 7.61 2.70
CA VAL A 138 -23.20 8.71 2.34
C VAL A 138 -23.36 8.80 0.83
N VAL A 139 -22.29 8.54 0.08
CA VAL A 139 -22.32 8.56 -1.39
C VAL A 139 -23.26 7.51 -1.99
N ALA A 140 -23.53 6.41 -1.29
CA ALA A 140 -24.44 5.34 -1.73
C ALA A 140 -25.91 5.58 -1.35
N GLN A 141 -26.22 6.56 -0.49
CA GLN A 141 -27.59 6.81 -0.03
C GLN A 141 -28.54 7.07 -1.20
N GLY A 142 -29.63 6.31 -1.25
CA GLY A 142 -30.65 6.41 -2.31
C GLY A 142 -30.23 5.84 -3.67
N LYS A 143 -29.13 5.07 -3.73
CA LYS A 143 -28.64 4.40 -4.94
C LYS A 143 -28.64 2.89 -4.75
N ASP A 144 -29.45 2.19 -5.54
CA ASP A 144 -29.60 0.73 -5.43
C ASP A 144 -28.49 -0.05 -6.15
N ASP A 145 -27.75 0.59 -7.05
CA ASP A 145 -26.75 -0.06 -7.89
C ASP A 145 -25.33 0.39 -7.54
N ILE A 146 -24.48 -0.60 -7.30
CA ILE A 146 -23.06 -0.50 -6.97
C ILE A 146 -22.27 0.35 -7.96
N GLN A 147 -22.69 0.40 -9.23
CA GLN A 147 -22.04 1.22 -10.25
C GLN A 147 -22.11 2.74 -9.96
N PHE A 148 -23.03 3.15 -9.07
CA PHE A 148 -23.23 4.54 -8.69
C PHE A 148 -22.65 4.89 -7.31
N TRP A 149 -22.01 3.95 -6.61
CA TRP A 149 -21.39 4.17 -5.29
C TRP A 149 -19.99 4.80 -5.37
N ASN A 150 -19.67 5.48 -6.47
CA ASN A 150 -18.36 6.09 -6.70
C ASN A 150 -18.20 7.36 -5.85
N MET A 151 -17.29 7.31 -4.87
CA MET A 151 -16.84 8.48 -4.10
C MET A 151 -16.03 9.44 -4.97
N THR A 152 -15.17 8.89 -5.82
CA THR A 152 -14.40 9.67 -6.79
C THR A 152 -14.89 9.39 -8.20
N ILE A 153 -15.29 10.45 -8.92
CA ILE A 153 -15.73 10.35 -10.32
C ILE A 153 -14.78 11.16 -11.18
N ILE A 154 -14.10 10.47 -12.09
CA ILE A 154 -13.19 11.04 -13.07
C ILE A 154 -13.88 11.07 -14.43
N ASN A 155 -14.23 12.26 -14.91
CA ASN A 155 -14.93 12.44 -16.20
C ASN A 155 -14.04 13.02 -17.30
N ASP A 156 -12.90 13.60 -16.95
CA ASP A 156 -11.99 14.23 -17.89
C ASP A 156 -10.53 14.18 -17.40
N GLN A 157 -9.63 14.56 -18.30
CA GLN A 157 -8.18 14.54 -18.08
C GLN A 157 -7.72 15.49 -16.97
N SER A 158 -8.37 16.65 -16.81
CA SER A 158 -8.02 17.63 -15.79
C SER A 158 -8.32 17.09 -14.39
N VAL A 159 -9.50 16.48 -14.22
CA VAL A 159 -9.88 15.82 -12.96
C VAL A 159 -8.97 14.62 -12.68
N LEU A 160 -8.58 13.85 -13.70
CA LEU A 160 -7.63 12.75 -13.54
C LEU A 160 -6.26 13.24 -13.07
N ASP A 161 -5.69 14.23 -13.76
CA ASP A 161 -4.38 14.77 -13.44
C ASP A 161 -4.39 15.45 -12.06
N TYR A 162 -5.49 16.11 -11.70
CA TYR A 162 -5.68 16.62 -10.35
C TYR A 162 -5.54 15.48 -9.35
N ASN A 163 -6.33 14.40 -9.49
CA ASN A 163 -6.40 13.28 -8.55
C ASN A 163 -5.12 12.43 -8.47
N LEU A 164 -4.46 12.17 -9.60
CA LEU A 164 -3.35 11.23 -9.63
C LEU A 164 -1.96 11.87 -9.71
N CYS A 165 -1.85 13.15 -10.07
CA CYS A 165 -0.56 13.83 -10.16
C CYS A 165 -0.29 14.79 -9.01
N ASN A 166 -1.26 15.03 -8.12
CA ASN A 166 -1.06 15.86 -6.94
C ASN A 166 -0.82 14.98 -5.69
N TYR A 167 0.24 15.30 -4.96
CA TYR A 167 0.65 14.55 -3.76
C TYR A 167 -0.13 14.94 -2.49
N ASN A 168 -0.80 16.10 -2.48
CA ASN A 168 -1.52 16.63 -1.31
C ASN A 168 -3.05 16.56 -1.48
N LEU A 169 -3.57 15.38 -1.82
CA LEU A 169 -4.99 15.18 -2.09
C LEU A 169 -5.73 14.35 -1.06
N PHE A 170 -5.04 13.68 -0.15
CA PHE A 170 -5.64 12.79 0.82
C PHE A 170 -6.09 13.58 2.06
N LYS A 171 -6.84 14.65 1.81
CA LYS A 171 -7.40 15.48 2.87
C LYS A 171 -8.42 14.67 3.66
N SER A 172 -8.36 14.80 4.98
CA SER A 172 -9.30 14.16 5.91
C SER A 172 -10.75 14.57 5.63
N SER A 173 -10.97 15.79 5.13
CA SER A 173 -12.28 16.32 4.76
C SER A 173 -12.90 15.68 3.51
N LEU A 174 -12.14 14.91 2.75
CA LEU A 174 -12.64 14.16 1.58
C LEU A 174 -13.02 12.71 1.92
N ILE A 175 -12.78 12.26 3.16
CA ILE A 175 -13.21 10.95 3.63
C ILE A 175 -14.72 11.00 3.93
N ASP A 176 -15.46 9.99 3.45
CA ASP A 176 -16.91 9.88 3.68
C ASP A 176 -17.23 9.91 5.17
N SER A 177 -18.21 10.72 5.58
CA SER A 177 -18.52 10.94 7.00
C SER A 177 -19.02 9.68 7.72
N SER A 178 -19.56 8.68 6.99
CA SER A 178 -19.91 7.36 7.56
C SER A 178 -18.69 6.62 8.15
N ILE A 179 -17.48 6.96 7.71
CA ILE A 179 -16.24 6.35 8.18
C ILE A 179 -15.84 6.90 9.54
N SER A 180 -16.40 8.03 9.99
CA SER A 180 -16.10 8.63 11.30
C SER A 180 -14.59 8.79 11.56
N TYR A 181 -13.87 9.25 10.53
CA TYR A 181 -12.43 9.44 10.59
C TYR A 181 -12.04 10.53 11.60
N SER A 182 -10.99 10.28 12.37
CA SER A 182 -10.31 11.29 13.18
C SER A 182 -8.82 11.02 13.24
N GLU A 183 -8.04 12.07 13.46
CA GLU A 183 -6.60 11.98 13.63
C GLU A 183 -6.08 12.92 14.70
N SER A 184 -4.92 12.59 15.26
CA SER A 184 -4.26 13.40 16.28
C SER A 184 -2.76 13.16 16.24
N LEU A 185 -2.01 14.16 16.68
CA LEU A 185 -0.59 14.05 16.95
C LEU A 185 -0.38 14.10 18.45
N PHE A 186 0.46 13.24 19.00
CA PHE A 186 0.72 13.26 20.43
C PHE A 186 2.11 12.75 20.80
N THR A 187 2.56 13.15 21.98
CA THR A 187 3.73 12.64 22.70
C THR A 187 3.25 12.00 24.00
N SER A 188 4.17 11.54 24.85
CA SER A 188 3.80 11.07 26.20
C SER A 188 3.14 12.14 27.09
N THR A 189 3.32 13.43 26.78
CA THR A 189 2.91 14.55 27.62
C THR A 189 1.91 15.50 26.97
N TYR A 190 1.67 15.39 25.66
CA TYR A 190 0.88 16.35 24.90
C TYR A 190 0.07 15.66 23.82
N THR A 191 -1.20 16.04 23.64
CA THR A 191 -2.07 15.56 22.55
C THR A 191 -2.67 16.76 21.81
N GLN A 192 -2.54 16.76 20.49
CA GLN A 192 -3.12 17.75 19.58
C GLN A 192 -4.22 17.08 18.74
N PRO A 193 -5.47 17.57 18.77
CA PRO A 193 -6.62 16.94 18.13
C PRO A 193 -6.68 17.16 16.60
N SER A 194 -5.78 17.95 16.01
CA SER A 194 -5.67 18.12 14.56
C SER A 194 -4.23 18.42 14.15
N TRP A 195 -3.87 18.14 12.89
CA TRP A 195 -2.55 18.43 12.31
C TRP A 195 -2.41 19.91 11.89
N GLU A 196 -3.29 20.81 12.35
CA GLU A 196 -3.18 22.24 12.03
C GLU A 196 -2.08 22.86 12.91
N LEU A 197 -0.89 22.99 12.31
CA LEU A 197 0.31 23.54 12.95
C LEU A 197 0.22 25.07 13.03
N ASP A 198 -0.51 25.59 14.00
CA ASP A 198 -0.44 27.03 14.29
C ASP A 198 0.51 27.38 15.43
N GLN A 199 0.96 26.44 16.29
CA GLN A 199 1.70 26.85 17.51
C GLN A 199 2.83 25.95 18.05
N ILE A 200 3.13 24.79 17.46
CA ILE A 200 4.19 23.91 17.99
C ILE A 200 5.10 23.42 16.88
N ASN A 201 6.41 23.72 17.02
CA ASN A 201 7.47 23.01 16.31
C ASN A 201 7.35 21.52 16.66
N PHE A 202 6.57 20.73 15.92
CA PHE A 202 6.69 19.28 15.88
C PHE A 202 8.01 18.99 15.14
N PRO A 203 9.15 18.81 15.82
CA PRO A 203 10.45 19.09 15.22
C PRO A 203 11.15 17.84 14.69
N SER A 204 10.51 16.67 14.70
CA SER A 204 11.14 15.45 14.19
C SER A 204 10.78 15.24 12.71
N ASN A 205 9.59 14.73 12.46
CA ASN A 205 9.02 14.61 11.14
C ASN A 205 8.58 16.00 10.66
N ARG A 206 9.25 16.57 9.64
CA ARG A 206 8.96 17.92 9.08
C ARG A 206 7.62 17.98 8.33
N LEU A 207 6.69 17.07 8.66
CA LEU A 207 5.40 16.90 8.06
C LEU A 207 4.45 18.00 8.53
N THR A 208 4.02 18.84 7.59
CA THR A 208 3.13 19.96 7.89
C THR A 208 1.66 19.56 8.04
N ASN A 209 1.26 18.44 7.42
CA ASN A 209 -0.07 17.84 7.51
C ASN A 209 -0.01 16.34 7.13
N SER A 210 -1.15 15.66 7.19
CA SER A 210 -1.34 14.26 6.77
C SER A 210 -1.77 14.09 5.30
N ASP A 211 -1.93 15.16 4.53
CA ASP A 211 -2.61 15.13 3.22
C ASP A 211 -1.89 14.29 2.15
N ASN A 212 -0.64 13.88 2.42
CA ASN A 212 0.16 12.99 1.57
C ASN A 212 0.25 11.55 2.09
N ILE A 213 -0.31 11.25 3.26
CA ILE A 213 -0.36 9.92 3.86
C ILE A 213 -1.69 9.28 3.44
N VAL A 214 -1.61 8.09 2.83
CA VAL A 214 -2.80 7.31 2.43
C VAL A 214 -3.13 6.20 3.41
N GLY A 215 -2.13 5.74 4.18
CA GLY A 215 -2.30 4.64 5.14
C GLY A 215 -1.02 4.30 5.89
N VAL A 216 -1.07 3.18 6.60
CA VAL A 216 0.05 2.64 7.39
C VAL A 216 0.29 1.18 7.00
N ALA A 217 1.54 0.84 6.71
CA ALA A 217 1.98 -0.51 6.35
C ALA A 217 2.05 -1.45 7.56
N LEU A 218 2.23 -2.76 7.33
CA LEU A 218 2.34 -3.79 8.40
C LEU A 218 3.41 -3.47 9.46
N ASN A 219 4.48 -2.79 9.07
CA ASN A 219 5.57 -2.39 9.96
C ASN A 219 5.44 -0.96 10.50
N GLY A 220 4.32 -0.28 10.27
CA GLY A 220 4.04 1.05 10.84
C GLY A 220 4.58 2.22 10.01
N VAL A 221 5.24 1.95 8.89
CA VAL A 221 5.70 2.98 7.95
C VAL A 221 4.51 3.53 7.17
N PHE A 222 4.53 4.83 6.90
CA PHE A 222 3.53 5.53 6.11
C PHE A 222 3.55 5.03 4.67
N LEU A 223 2.34 4.78 4.18
CA LEU A 223 2.06 4.61 2.76
C LEU A 223 1.69 5.99 2.20
N ARG A 224 2.29 6.33 1.06
CA ARG A 224 2.02 7.58 0.31
C ARG A 224 1.67 7.26 -1.14
N ASN A 225 1.07 8.20 -1.85
CA ASN A 225 0.82 8.02 -3.27
C ASN A 225 2.12 8.10 -4.09
N GLY A 226 2.10 7.60 -5.32
CA GLY A 226 3.25 7.63 -6.22
C GLY A 226 3.69 9.04 -6.69
N ALA A 227 2.93 10.09 -6.37
CA ALA A 227 3.24 11.45 -6.78
C ALA A 227 4.25 12.13 -5.84
N SER A 228 5.24 12.79 -6.41
CA SER A 228 6.22 13.63 -5.72
C SER A 228 5.66 15.01 -5.38
N ASP A 229 6.39 15.76 -4.57
CA ASP A 229 6.14 17.17 -4.26
C ASP A 229 6.16 18.08 -5.50
N LEU A 230 6.91 17.67 -6.54
CA LEU A 230 6.92 18.28 -7.87
C LEU A 230 5.72 17.88 -8.73
N GLN A 231 4.78 17.11 -8.18
CA GLN A 231 3.56 16.64 -8.85
C GLN A 231 3.85 15.82 -10.12
N PHE A 232 4.90 14.99 -10.06
CA PHE A 232 5.22 13.94 -11.03
C PHE A 232 5.16 12.57 -10.37
N ASP A 233 4.94 11.50 -11.13
CA ASP A 233 5.24 10.16 -10.65
C ASP A 233 6.73 10.08 -10.28
N GLY A 234 7.04 9.71 -9.04
CA GLY A 234 8.43 9.67 -8.57
C GLY A 234 9.23 8.47 -9.08
N PHE A 235 8.60 7.44 -9.63
CA PHE A 235 9.28 6.27 -10.18
C PHE A 235 9.40 6.33 -11.70
N PHE A 236 8.33 6.76 -12.39
CA PHE A 236 8.27 6.81 -13.85
C PHE A 236 7.78 8.17 -14.35
N PRO A 237 8.43 9.29 -13.97
CA PRO A 237 7.99 10.64 -14.31
C PRO A 237 7.89 10.87 -15.82
N LYS A 238 6.89 11.65 -16.23
CA LYS A 238 6.69 12.10 -17.61
C LYS A 238 6.42 13.58 -17.67
N LEU A 239 7.09 14.29 -18.58
CA LEU A 239 6.87 15.72 -18.83
C LEU A 239 5.43 15.98 -19.28
N TYR A 240 4.78 16.99 -18.70
CA TYR A 240 3.43 17.38 -19.07
C TYR A 240 3.10 18.84 -18.70
N GLY A 241 2.16 19.42 -19.44
CA GLY A 241 1.77 20.82 -19.26
C GLY A 241 2.96 21.78 -19.39
N THR A 242 3.11 22.69 -18.43
CA THR A 242 4.24 23.63 -18.34
C THR A 242 5.42 23.10 -17.53
N LYS A 243 5.33 21.88 -17.00
CA LYS A 243 6.35 21.33 -16.10
C LYS A 243 7.43 20.62 -16.91
N SER A 244 8.63 21.20 -16.90
CA SER A 244 9.77 20.74 -17.70
C SER A 244 10.85 20.01 -16.89
N LEU A 245 10.76 20.03 -15.56
CA LEU A 245 11.75 19.43 -14.66
C LEU A 245 11.06 18.47 -13.69
N PHE A 246 11.50 17.21 -13.70
CA PHE A 246 11.08 16.20 -12.74
C PHE A 246 12.30 15.64 -12.00
N LYS A 247 12.03 14.96 -10.88
CA LYS A 247 13.03 14.24 -10.10
C LYS A 247 12.51 12.83 -9.82
N TYR A 248 13.36 11.82 -10.02
CA TYR A 248 13.06 10.46 -9.56
C TYR A 248 13.22 10.38 -8.04
N PHE A 249 12.39 9.60 -7.37
CA PHE A 249 12.60 9.24 -5.98
C PHE A 249 13.93 8.51 -5.83
N GLN A 250 14.77 9.01 -4.92
CA GLN A 250 15.91 8.25 -4.45
C GLN A 250 15.43 7.25 -3.41
N THR A 251 15.22 6.01 -3.85
CA THR A 251 14.79 4.91 -3.01
C THR A 251 15.96 4.04 -2.56
N ASP A 252 15.79 3.43 -1.40
CA ASP A 252 16.67 2.38 -0.93
C ASP A 252 16.28 1.01 -1.53
N VAL A 253 17.05 -0.03 -1.21
CA VAL A 253 16.75 -1.41 -1.67
C VAL A 253 15.39 -1.93 -1.19
N CYS A 254 14.78 -1.27 -0.20
CA CYS A 254 13.44 -1.56 0.29
C CYS A 254 12.35 -0.79 -0.48
N LEU A 255 12.69 -0.05 -1.55
CA LEU A 255 11.75 0.79 -2.31
C LEU A 255 11.09 1.87 -1.44
N GLY A 256 11.69 2.24 -0.31
CA GLY A 256 11.27 3.36 0.52
C GLY A 256 12.21 4.55 0.38
N THR A 257 11.74 5.71 0.82
CA THR A 257 12.51 6.95 0.77
C THR A 257 12.16 7.89 1.92
N SER A 258 13.09 8.78 2.28
CA SER A 258 12.89 9.87 3.26
C SER A 258 12.96 11.27 2.64
N GLU A 259 12.93 11.36 1.31
CA GLU A 259 13.08 12.65 0.59
C GLU A 259 11.99 13.67 0.94
N THR A 260 10.78 13.21 1.24
CA THR A 260 9.64 14.08 1.49
C THR A 260 9.40 14.23 2.99
N TYR A 261 9.70 15.42 3.51
CA TYR A 261 9.51 15.84 4.91
C TYR A 261 10.33 15.09 5.97
N ASN A 262 11.50 14.55 5.62
CA ASN A 262 12.36 13.83 6.57
C ASN A 262 11.60 12.70 7.28
N SER A 263 10.82 11.96 6.50
CA SER A 263 9.87 10.97 6.97
C SER A 263 9.96 9.78 6.03
N TYR A 264 10.48 8.66 6.53
CA TYR A 264 10.58 7.44 5.74
C TYR A 264 9.19 6.98 5.33
N SER A 265 8.99 6.62 4.06
CA SER A 265 7.69 6.23 3.55
C SER A 265 7.82 5.32 2.34
N TYR A 266 6.77 4.54 2.10
CA TYR A 266 6.62 3.73 0.91
C TYR A 266 5.65 4.41 -0.05
N HIS A 267 6.12 4.67 -1.28
CA HIS A 267 5.30 5.20 -2.38
C HIS A 267 4.85 4.09 -3.35
N MET A 268 5.32 2.85 -3.12
CA MET A 268 4.91 1.61 -3.79
C MET A 268 5.05 0.46 -2.79
N TYR A 269 4.63 -0.76 -3.17
CA TYR A 269 4.82 -1.93 -2.33
C TYR A 269 6.31 -2.16 -2.01
N SER A 270 6.61 -2.40 -0.73
CA SER A 270 7.94 -2.74 -0.23
C SER A 270 8.00 -4.18 0.28
N PRO A 271 8.95 -5.03 -0.16
CA PRO A 271 9.17 -6.33 0.46
C PRO A 271 9.68 -6.21 1.91
N CYS A 272 10.32 -5.10 2.29
CA CYS A 272 10.90 -4.93 3.63
C CYS A 272 9.87 -4.69 4.74
N MET A 273 8.57 -4.60 4.41
CA MET A 273 7.52 -4.62 5.44
C MET A 273 7.40 -5.97 6.15
N TYR A 274 7.96 -7.03 5.56
CA TYR A 274 7.93 -8.39 6.14
C TYR A 274 9.23 -8.68 6.92
N PRO A 275 9.13 -9.19 8.16
CA PRO A 275 10.29 -9.39 9.02
C PRO A 275 11.27 -10.45 8.50
N SER A 276 10.79 -11.41 7.70
CA SER A 276 11.61 -12.49 7.14
C SER A 276 12.48 -12.08 5.94
N VAL A 277 12.35 -10.84 5.45
CA VAL A 277 13.06 -10.37 4.25
C VAL A 277 14.47 -9.91 4.60
N GLN A 278 15.47 -10.56 3.98
CA GLN A 278 16.88 -10.32 4.30
C GLN A 278 17.41 -8.96 3.84
N ILE A 279 16.90 -8.41 2.73
CA ILE A 279 17.35 -7.09 2.23
C ILE A 279 17.01 -5.94 3.19
N LYS A 280 16.15 -6.18 4.20
CA LYS A 280 15.79 -5.19 5.22
C LYS A 280 16.99 -4.75 6.08
N THR A 281 18.05 -5.56 6.19
CA THR A 281 19.25 -5.17 6.95
C THR A 281 20.29 -4.44 6.09
N ILE A 282 20.03 -4.26 4.79
CA ILE A 282 20.98 -3.70 3.85
C ILE A 282 20.76 -2.21 3.72
N VAL A 283 21.83 -1.44 3.92
CA VAL A 283 21.86 0.00 3.75
C VAL A 283 22.42 0.31 2.37
N SER A 284 21.54 0.36 1.37
CA SER A 284 21.95 0.61 -0.01
C SER A 284 20.87 1.36 -0.79
N SER A 285 21.31 2.21 -1.71
CA SER A 285 20.45 2.79 -2.75
C SER A 285 19.96 1.71 -3.72
N CYS A 286 18.78 1.93 -4.32
CA CYS A 286 18.32 1.20 -5.51
C CYS A 286 19.24 1.39 -6.73
N ASN A 287 20.12 2.40 -6.75
CA ASN A 287 21.11 2.61 -7.81
C ASN A 287 22.30 1.63 -7.72
N ASN A 288 22.41 0.83 -6.66
CA ASN A 288 23.51 -0.10 -6.47
C ASN A 288 23.41 -1.28 -7.45
N GLU A 289 24.52 -1.56 -8.15
CA GLU A 289 24.62 -2.63 -9.16
C GLU A 289 24.35 -4.05 -8.61
N LEU A 290 24.47 -4.25 -7.29
CA LEU A 290 24.09 -5.51 -6.63
C LEU A 290 22.57 -5.75 -6.63
N TYR A 291 21.77 -4.70 -6.86
CA TYR A 291 20.31 -4.74 -6.87
C TYR A 291 19.76 -4.18 -8.19
N PRO A 292 20.12 -4.77 -9.34
CA PRO A 292 19.87 -4.17 -10.66
C PRO A 292 18.38 -4.01 -11.00
N PHE A 293 17.52 -4.84 -10.40
CA PHE A 293 16.08 -4.76 -10.60
C PHE A 293 15.42 -3.64 -9.81
N CYS A 294 16.05 -3.15 -8.72
CA CYS A 294 15.45 -2.18 -7.80
C CYS A 294 15.00 -0.90 -8.53
N LYS A 295 15.90 -0.34 -9.35
CA LYS A 295 15.62 0.85 -10.15
C LYS A 295 14.93 0.53 -11.48
N LEU A 296 15.44 -0.46 -12.21
CA LEU A 296 15.10 -0.65 -13.63
C LEU A 296 13.84 -1.50 -13.83
N GLN A 297 13.57 -2.44 -12.91
CA GLN A 297 12.46 -3.38 -13.00
C GLN A 297 11.86 -3.62 -11.60
N PRO A 298 11.22 -2.60 -10.98
CA PRO A 298 10.69 -2.71 -9.62
C PRO A 298 9.76 -3.92 -9.44
N GLU A 299 8.99 -4.28 -10.48
CA GLU A 299 8.18 -5.51 -10.50
C GLU A 299 9.02 -6.76 -10.20
N LYS A 300 10.13 -6.93 -10.92
CA LYS A 300 11.01 -8.08 -10.76
C LYS A 300 11.71 -8.04 -9.41
N HIS A 301 12.07 -6.86 -8.91
CA HIS A 301 12.62 -6.67 -7.57
C HIS A 301 11.64 -7.15 -6.50
N ILE A 302 10.39 -6.69 -6.56
CA ILE A 302 9.29 -7.09 -5.69
C ILE A 302 9.08 -8.61 -5.75
N LYS A 303 8.92 -9.18 -6.95
CA LYS A 303 8.79 -10.64 -7.13
C LYS A 303 9.98 -11.42 -6.57
N THR A 304 11.19 -10.87 -6.61
CA THR A 304 12.39 -11.56 -6.11
C THR A 304 12.42 -11.59 -4.59
N TYR A 305 12.12 -10.48 -3.94
CA TYR A 305 12.35 -10.32 -2.50
C TYR A 305 11.10 -10.53 -1.64
N THR A 306 9.89 -10.53 -2.20
CA THR A 306 8.69 -10.95 -1.47
C THR A 306 8.77 -12.43 -1.09
N PRO A 307 8.56 -12.80 0.19
CA PRO A 307 8.51 -14.20 0.61
C PRO A 307 7.41 -14.97 -0.12
N SER A 308 7.67 -16.22 -0.53
CA SER A 308 6.72 -16.99 -1.33
C SER A 308 5.37 -17.21 -0.64
N GLN A 309 5.37 -17.29 0.69
CA GLN A 309 4.18 -17.49 1.52
C GLN A 309 3.19 -16.33 1.44
N VAL A 310 3.65 -15.14 1.07
CA VAL A 310 2.84 -13.92 0.96
C VAL A 310 2.71 -13.43 -0.49
N LYS A 311 3.11 -14.26 -1.47
CA LYS A 311 2.80 -14.04 -2.90
C LYS A 311 1.39 -14.51 -3.22
N THR A 312 0.43 -14.01 -2.46
CA THR A 312 -1.00 -14.22 -2.66
C THR A 312 -1.73 -12.98 -2.16
N MET A 313 -3.06 -12.99 -2.19
CA MET A 313 -3.86 -11.87 -1.70
C MET A 313 -3.80 -11.80 -0.17
N VAL A 314 -2.86 -11.02 0.35
CA VAL A 314 -2.68 -10.73 1.78
C VAL A 314 -2.73 -9.22 2.05
N PRO A 315 -3.18 -8.78 3.23
CA PRO A 315 -3.10 -7.38 3.62
C PRO A 315 -1.64 -6.93 3.75
N ILE A 316 -1.37 -5.68 3.37
CA ILE A 316 -0.08 -5.00 3.54
C ILE A 316 -0.18 -3.73 4.37
N GLY A 317 -1.39 -3.35 4.76
CA GLY A 317 -1.65 -2.15 5.52
C GLY A 317 -3.12 -1.82 5.64
N ILE A 318 -3.37 -0.66 6.24
CA ILE A 318 -4.69 -0.09 6.48
C ILE A 318 -4.69 1.36 5.99
N ALA A 319 -5.70 1.70 5.20
CA ALA A 319 -5.90 3.04 4.69
C ALA A 319 -6.49 3.95 5.77
N ARG A 320 -6.27 5.27 5.65
CA ARG A 320 -6.84 6.23 6.61
C ARG A 320 -8.37 6.23 6.59
N ASP A 321 -8.99 5.88 5.47
CA ASP A 321 -10.44 5.71 5.36
C ASP A 321 -10.95 4.37 5.97
N GLY A 322 -10.10 3.65 6.71
CA GLY A 322 -10.46 2.42 7.41
C GLY A 322 -10.51 1.16 6.54
N ARG A 323 -10.18 1.25 5.25
CA ARG A 323 -10.22 0.11 4.31
C ARG A 323 -8.90 -0.65 4.24
N VAL A 324 -9.00 -1.95 4.00
CA VAL A 324 -7.84 -2.83 3.88
C VAL A 324 -7.05 -2.52 2.59
N ILE A 325 -5.73 -2.51 2.71
CA ILE A 325 -4.80 -2.41 1.57
C ILE A 325 -4.17 -3.79 1.38
N TYR A 326 -4.37 -4.40 0.21
CA TYR A 326 -3.79 -5.69 -0.13
C TYR A 326 -2.50 -5.55 -0.94
N GLY A 327 -1.68 -6.60 -0.87
CA GLY A 327 -0.44 -6.71 -1.63
C GLY A 327 -0.66 -6.76 -3.14
N PRO A 328 0.44 -6.71 -3.92
CA PRO A 328 0.36 -6.64 -5.37
C PRO A 328 -0.01 -7.96 -6.03
N PHE A 329 -0.11 -9.03 -5.25
CA PHE A 329 -0.42 -10.38 -5.70
C PHE A 329 -1.90 -10.70 -5.51
N ARG A 330 -2.47 -11.35 -6.52
CA ARG A 330 -3.79 -11.98 -6.52
C ARG A 330 -3.76 -13.31 -5.78
N SER A 331 -4.91 -13.93 -5.64
CA SER A 331 -5.06 -15.27 -5.04
C SER A 331 -4.25 -16.36 -5.76
N ASP A 332 -4.07 -16.23 -7.08
CA ASP A 332 -3.28 -17.14 -7.92
C ASP A 332 -1.78 -16.85 -7.93
N GLY A 333 -1.33 -15.80 -7.23
CA GLY A 333 0.06 -15.38 -7.16
C GLY A 333 0.54 -14.54 -8.34
N ASP A 334 -0.32 -14.24 -9.31
CA ASP A 334 -0.05 -13.25 -10.34
C ASP A 334 -0.25 -11.83 -9.82
N LEU A 335 0.28 -10.84 -10.55
CA LEU A 335 0.11 -9.44 -10.17
C LEU A 335 -1.24 -8.89 -10.65
N TRP A 336 -1.81 -7.96 -9.88
CA TRP A 336 -2.98 -7.20 -10.33
C TRP A 336 -2.70 -6.47 -11.66
N GLN A 337 -3.63 -6.61 -12.60
CA GLN A 337 -3.56 -5.96 -13.91
C GLN A 337 -4.34 -4.64 -13.92
N PRO A 338 -4.07 -3.72 -14.87
CA PRO A 338 -4.80 -2.45 -14.97
C PRO A 338 -6.33 -2.58 -14.99
N CYS A 339 -6.87 -3.61 -15.64
CA CYS A 339 -8.31 -3.85 -15.71
C CYS A 339 -8.91 -4.46 -14.44
N ASP A 340 -8.09 -4.93 -13.51
CA ASP A 340 -8.55 -5.57 -12.26
C ASP A 340 -8.99 -4.56 -11.19
N VAL A 341 -8.72 -3.28 -11.40
CA VAL A 341 -8.88 -2.20 -10.42
C VAL A 341 -9.50 -0.96 -11.06
N ASP A 342 -10.11 -0.12 -10.23
CA ASP A 342 -10.55 1.22 -10.58
C ASP A 342 -9.39 2.23 -10.61
N ILE A 343 -9.71 3.51 -10.84
CA ILE A 343 -8.70 4.56 -10.97
C ILE A 343 -8.00 4.93 -9.65
N CYS A 344 -8.58 4.55 -8.50
CA CYS A 344 -7.97 4.74 -7.18
C CYS A 344 -7.10 3.55 -6.76
N ASN A 345 -6.90 2.55 -7.64
CA ASN A 345 -6.29 1.25 -7.34
C ASN A 345 -7.08 0.43 -6.30
N GLY A 346 -8.40 0.56 -6.27
CA GLY A 346 -9.23 -0.35 -5.49
C GLY A 346 -10.19 -1.17 -6.33
N ARG A 347 -10.85 -2.10 -5.64
CA ARG A 347 -11.82 -3.03 -6.24
C ARG A 347 -12.76 -3.58 -5.18
N TYR A 348 -13.87 -4.13 -5.65
CA TYR A 348 -14.76 -4.93 -4.84
C TYR A 348 -14.22 -6.36 -4.66
N PHE A 349 -14.40 -6.87 -3.45
CA PHE A 349 -14.07 -8.21 -2.99
C PHE A 349 -15.36 -8.97 -2.64
N THR A 350 -15.21 -10.19 -2.10
CA THR A 350 -16.34 -11.02 -1.66
C THR A 350 -17.25 -10.25 -0.70
N GLY A 351 -18.56 -10.39 -0.87
CA GLY A 351 -19.54 -9.66 -0.08
C GLY A 351 -19.63 -8.16 -0.39
N ASN A 352 -19.11 -7.72 -1.55
CA ASN A 352 -19.11 -6.32 -2.01
C ASN A 352 -18.39 -5.33 -1.09
N TYR A 353 -17.52 -5.81 -0.22
CA TYR A 353 -16.56 -4.96 0.48
C TYR A 353 -15.54 -4.41 -0.51
N TYR A 354 -15.17 -3.15 -0.34
CA TYR A 354 -14.21 -2.47 -1.20
C TYR A 354 -12.89 -2.28 -0.46
N GLY A 355 -11.78 -2.54 -1.12
CA GLY A 355 -10.44 -2.33 -0.59
C GLY A 355 -9.46 -1.90 -1.67
N TYR A 356 -8.28 -1.49 -1.25
CA TYR A 356 -7.22 -1.05 -2.16
C TYR A 356 -6.22 -2.16 -2.41
N VAL A 357 -5.53 -2.14 -3.53
CA VAL A 357 -4.44 -3.07 -3.83
C VAL A 357 -3.20 -2.30 -4.25
N ALA A 358 -2.03 -2.81 -3.90
CA ALA A 358 -0.80 -2.34 -4.53
C ALA A 358 -0.74 -2.82 -5.99
N THR A 359 -0.18 -2.01 -6.89
CA THR A 359 -0.04 -2.37 -8.30
C THR A 359 1.34 -1.96 -8.83
N MET A 360 1.71 -2.46 -10.02
CA MET A 360 3.00 -2.14 -10.66
C MET A 360 2.90 -0.99 -11.67
N PHE A 361 1.76 -0.29 -11.69
CA PHE A 361 1.49 0.89 -12.51
C PHE A 361 0.99 2.03 -11.63
N HIS A 362 1.19 3.26 -12.06
CA HIS A 362 0.78 4.45 -11.29
C HIS A 362 -0.72 4.42 -11.01
N PRO A 363 -1.18 4.63 -9.75
CA PRO A 363 -0.46 5.24 -8.61
C PRO A 363 0.30 4.29 -7.65
N TYR A 364 0.49 3.01 -8.00
CA TYR A 364 1.18 1.93 -7.24
C TYR A 364 0.58 1.51 -5.90
N LEU A 365 -0.02 2.46 -5.17
CA LEU A 365 -0.81 2.28 -3.95
C LEU A 365 -2.15 3.00 -4.16
N ILE A 366 -2.68 3.72 -3.16
CA ILE A 366 -3.96 4.42 -3.25
C ILE A 366 -3.79 5.70 -4.09
N GLY A 367 -4.66 5.87 -5.10
CA GLY A 367 -4.70 7.07 -5.96
C GLY A 367 -5.65 8.16 -5.49
N CYS A 368 -6.77 7.75 -4.89
CA CYS A 368 -7.84 8.61 -4.41
C CYS A 368 -8.69 7.80 -3.41
N TRP A 369 -9.59 8.46 -2.68
CA TRP A 369 -10.55 7.75 -1.83
C TRP A 369 -11.65 7.12 -2.70
N GLY A 370 -11.75 5.79 -2.65
CA GLY A 370 -12.68 5.01 -3.46
C GLY A 370 -13.92 4.53 -2.67
N PRO A 371 -14.90 3.89 -3.33
CA PRO A 371 -14.84 3.41 -4.72
C PRO A 371 -14.78 4.50 -5.78
N ALA A 372 -14.25 4.19 -6.96
CA ALA A 372 -14.21 5.13 -8.09
C ALA A 372 -14.58 4.48 -9.43
N ASN A 373 -14.86 5.32 -10.42
CA ASN A 373 -15.02 4.86 -11.79
C ASN A 373 -13.65 4.53 -12.42
N ALA A 374 -13.67 3.84 -13.57
CA ALA A 374 -12.49 3.36 -14.26
C ALA A 374 -12.41 3.88 -15.70
N PRO A 375 -12.29 5.21 -15.93
CA PRO A 375 -12.28 5.76 -17.28
C PRO A 375 -11.06 5.29 -18.07
N ASN A 376 -11.17 5.31 -19.40
CA ASN A 376 -10.03 5.07 -20.30
C ASN A 376 -9.22 6.35 -20.51
N LEU A 377 -8.65 6.86 -19.43
CA LEU A 377 -7.80 8.05 -19.39
C LEU A 377 -6.47 7.70 -18.71
N GLN A 378 -5.41 8.44 -19.01
CA GLN A 378 -4.07 8.19 -18.50
C GLN A 378 -3.51 9.43 -17.80
N PRO A 379 -3.03 9.34 -16.55
CA PRO A 379 -2.45 10.48 -15.88
C PRO A 379 -1.23 11.01 -16.64
N SER A 380 -1.17 12.32 -16.82
CA SER A 380 -0.13 12.97 -17.64
C SER A 380 1.25 12.95 -17.00
N CYS A 381 1.33 12.84 -15.67
CA CYS A 381 2.56 12.89 -14.87
C CYS A 381 3.43 11.62 -14.91
N THR A 382 2.97 10.54 -15.53
CA THR A 382 3.65 9.23 -15.53
C THR A 382 3.81 8.64 -16.93
N SER A 383 4.88 7.89 -17.11
CA SER A 383 5.12 7.03 -18.27
C SER A 383 4.70 5.58 -18.04
N ASN A 384 4.26 5.23 -16.83
CA ASN A 384 3.74 3.92 -16.45
C ASN A 384 2.28 4.01 -15.93
N PRO A 385 1.34 4.57 -16.71
CA PRO A 385 -0.05 4.72 -16.28
C PRO A 385 -0.79 3.38 -16.24
N ARG A 386 -1.90 3.33 -15.49
CA ARG A 386 -2.93 2.31 -15.65
C ARG A 386 -3.48 2.34 -17.09
N VAL A 387 -3.21 1.31 -17.89
CA VAL A 387 -3.80 1.14 -19.22
C VAL A 387 -4.59 -0.16 -19.27
N CYS A 388 -5.90 -0.06 -19.16
CA CYS A 388 -6.78 -1.21 -19.37
C CYS A 388 -6.98 -1.39 -20.88
N LEU A 389 -6.09 -2.17 -21.49
CA LEU A 389 -6.37 -2.74 -22.81
C LEU A 389 -7.47 -3.76 -22.59
N GLN A 390 -8.73 -3.38 -22.87
CA GLN A 390 -9.76 -4.38 -23.08
C GLN A 390 -9.19 -5.32 -24.13
N SER A 391 -8.82 -6.53 -23.70
CA SER A 391 -8.41 -7.57 -24.59
C SER A 391 -9.62 -7.85 -25.49
N SER A 392 -9.73 -7.14 -26.59
CA SER A 392 -10.25 -7.69 -27.83
C SER A 392 -9.24 -8.69 -28.37
N PHE A 393 -8.75 -9.59 -27.50
CA PHE A 393 -8.49 -10.95 -27.91
C PHE A 393 -9.87 -11.44 -28.34
N LEU A 394 -10.20 -11.17 -29.60
CA LEU A 394 -10.80 -12.15 -30.45
C LEU A 394 -10.13 -13.46 -30.04
N GLU A 395 -10.86 -14.25 -29.26
CA GLU A 395 -10.82 -15.68 -29.38
C GLU A 395 -11.07 -15.96 -30.87
N VAL A 396 -10.04 -15.80 -31.70
CA VAL A 396 -9.96 -16.45 -32.99
C VAL A 396 -9.87 -17.91 -32.59
N TYR A 397 -11.05 -18.49 -32.43
CA TYR A 397 -11.25 -19.86 -31.99
C TYR A 397 -10.21 -20.76 -32.68
N PRO A 398 -9.52 -21.64 -31.94
CA PRO A 398 -8.71 -22.69 -32.55
C PRO A 398 -9.55 -23.63 -33.44
N SER A 399 -10.89 -23.49 -33.48
CA SER A 399 -11.75 -24.18 -34.44
C SER A 399 -11.43 -23.82 -35.89
N ILE A 400 -10.91 -22.62 -36.21
CA ILE A 400 -10.53 -22.28 -37.59
C ILE A 400 -9.26 -23.06 -38.04
N LEU A 401 -8.37 -23.44 -37.11
CA LEU A 401 -7.22 -24.30 -37.41
C LEU A 401 -7.58 -25.81 -37.43
N MET A 402 -8.68 -26.23 -36.79
CA MET A 402 -9.19 -27.60 -36.98
C MET A 402 -9.91 -27.79 -38.33
N PHE A 403 -10.56 -26.76 -38.88
CA PHE A 403 -11.17 -26.88 -40.21
C PHE A 403 -10.15 -26.93 -41.36
N SER A 404 -8.98 -26.29 -41.22
CA SER A 404 -7.92 -26.36 -42.24
C SER A 404 -7.20 -27.71 -42.28
N SER A 405 -7.12 -28.42 -41.15
CA SER A 405 -6.50 -29.76 -41.08
C SER A 405 -7.44 -30.89 -41.54
N ILE A 406 -8.75 -30.75 -41.39
CA ILE A 406 -9.73 -31.72 -41.94
C ILE A 406 -9.86 -31.60 -43.47
N MET A 407 -9.75 -30.39 -44.05
CA MET A 407 -9.76 -30.23 -45.52
C MET A 407 -8.52 -30.83 -46.22
N LEU A 408 -7.36 -30.86 -45.56
CA LEU A 408 -6.16 -31.52 -46.09
C LEU A 408 -6.23 -33.06 -46.03
N LEU A 409 -6.98 -33.63 -45.08
CA LEU A 409 -7.24 -35.07 -45.00
C LEU A 409 -8.29 -35.56 -46.01
N ILE A 410 -9.27 -34.72 -46.37
CA ILE A 410 -10.27 -35.06 -47.40
C ILE A 410 -9.68 -35.01 -48.81
N LEU A 411 -8.71 -34.11 -49.07
CA LEU A 411 -8.06 -33.99 -50.39
C LEU A 411 -6.96 -35.03 -50.64
N SER A 412 -6.48 -35.75 -49.63
CA SER A 412 -5.47 -36.81 -49.77
C SER A 412 -6.05 -38.24 -49.85
N GLY A 413 -7.38 -38.40 -49.73
CA GLY A 413 -8.05 -39.70 -49.68
C GLY A 413 -8.58 -40.27 -51.01
N ASN A 414 -8.58 -39.51 -52.12
CA ASN A 414 -9.14 -39.96 -53.41
C ASN A 414 -8.06 -40.36 -54.42
N SER A 415 -7.24 -41.35 -54.07
CA SER A 415 -6.33 -42.01 -55.01
C SER A 415 -6.24 -43.50 -54.68
N PHE A 416 -7.33 -44.23 -54.94
CA PHE A 416 -7.33 -45.68 -55.18
C PHE A 416 -8.46 -46.03 -56.16
#